data_AF-A0A2V8ZNL6-F1
#
_entry.id   AF-A0A2V8ZNL6-F1
#
_cell.length_a   1.000
_cell.length_b   1.000
_cell.length_c   1.000
_cell.angle_alpha   90.00
_cell.angle_beta   90.00
_cell.angle_gamma   90.00
#
_symmetry.space_group_name_H-M   'P 1'
#
loop_
_entity.id
_entity.type
_entity.pdbx_description
1 polymer ?
#
loop_
_entity_poly.entity_id
_entity_poly.type
_entity_poly.pdbx_seq_one_letter_code
_entity_poly.pdbx_strand_id
1 'polypeptide(L)'
;MRTASRFVLLLCTATMLYPQTPVRQPRFALEISEAEDGFPPHFVIVPEGGVDSTFRGHPFLHPLRGHDIRDSEKPSAIKLVCKVDGDAVEITASVFFGPLGKTDDTPLSLQGHPQQKIGTYSPHLNESIVLHEMEQLGLQPWTIKIVNAQLPNPGTLPTVNEVPSIQPEILGVDRNGYRIALRNLSSQPVSAFLVEESFDHNSNFQEGNDRGVLIAPHASHEFRLFCDTSTSASLSGIAPKPAPCAFILKAALFADGSYEGDPSAAATLAARSIAAQFSSRRVHELIDNILSDAALDDASKLTRLRSELPRLSEEPDPAILEQIQRRFPGLPAAGLGSVKASINSALAPEKQRALLALEEFEKLPKQGSSNISLAQWWRAWERNE
;
A
#
# COMPACT_ATOMS: atom_id res chain seq x y z
N MET A 1 -0.34 15.79 71.99
CA MET A 1 -0.88 14.81 71.04
C MET A 1 -1.70 15.58 69.99
N ARG A 2 -1.17 15.74 68.77
CA ARG A 2 -1.88 16.38 67.65
C ARG A 2 -2.07 15.31 66.57
N THR A 3 -3.32 14.99 66.29
CA THR A 3 -3.78 14.06 65.27
C THR A 3 -3.61 14.67 63.87
N ALA A 4 -2.87 13.99 63.01
CA ALA A 4 -2.73 14.33 61.59
C ALA A 4 -3.80 13.56 60.79
N SER A 5 -4.80 14.27 60.28
CA SER A 5 -5.74 13.73 59.28
C SER A 5 -5.05 13.66 57.92
N ARG A 6 -4.89 12.43 57.39
CA ARG A 6 -4.47 12.20 56.01
C ARG A 6 -5.69 12.32 55.09
N PHE A 7 -5.69 13.32 54.22
CA PHE A 7 -6.57 13.37 53.05
C PHE A 7 -6.04 12.38 52.02
N VAL A 8 -6.83 11.35 51.70
CA VAL A 8 -6.61 10.49 50.53
C VAL A 8 -7.34 11.14 49.37
N LEU A 9 -6.60 11.64 48.40
CA LEU A 9 -7.14 12.15 47.14
C LEU A 9 -7.37 10.95 46.21
N LEU A 10 -8.63 10.57 45.99
CA LEU A 10 -9.02 9.60 44.96
C LEU A 10 -9.00 10.32 43.60
N LEU A 11 -7.97 10.05 42.81
CA LEU A 11 -7.93 10.42 41.39
C LEU A 11 -8.78 9.42 40.60
N CYS A 12 -10.04 9.78 40.34
CA CYS A 12 -10.86 9.10 39.34
C CYS A 12 -10.32 9.45 37.94
N THR A 13 -9.56 8.53 37.34
CA THR A 13 -9.27 8.58 35.89
C THR A 13 -10.57 8.27 35.15
N ALA A 14 -11.25 9.31 34.67
CA ALA A 14 -12.34 9.16 33.72
C ALA A 14 -11.76 8.64 32.40
N THR A 15 -11.84 7.33 32.19
CA THR A 15 -11.69 6.73 30.86
C THR A 15 -12.81 7.29 29.98
N MET A 16 -12.47 8.23 29.09
CA MET A 16 -13.36 8.58 27.99
C MET A 16 -13.45 7.37 27.06
N LEU A 17 -14.48 6.56 27.25
CA LEU A 17 -14.96 5.63 26.24
C LEU A 17 -15.50 6.48 25.09
N TYR A 18 -14.68 6.70 24.06
CA TYR A 18 -15.21 7.12 22.78
C TYR A 18 -16.19 6.03 22.33
N PRO A 19 -17.48 6.34 22.12
CA PRO A 19 -18.37 5.38 21.47
C PRO A 19 -17.77 5.09 20.10
N GLN A 20 -17.27 3.87 19.92
CA GLN A 20 -16.96 3.37 18.59
C GLN A 20 -18.31 3.21 17.90
N THR A 21 -18.73 4.24 17.16
CA THR A 21 -19.85 4.13 16.25
C THR A 21 -19.55 2.92 15.37
N PRO A 22 -20.42 1.88 15.34
CA PRO A 22 -20.15 0.72 14.51
C PRO A 22 -19.93 1.20 13.09
N VAL A 23 -18.78 0.83 12.51
CA VAL A 23 -18.44 1.17 11.13
C VAL A 23 -19.53 0.54 10.26
N ARG A 24 -20.45 1.38 9.77
CA ARG A 24 -21.50 0.92 8.87
C ARG A 24 -20.83 0.38 7.63
N GLN A 25 -21.22 -0.81 7.22
CA GLN A 25 -20.74 -1.38 5.98
C GLN A 25 -21.13 -0.43 4.82
N PRO A 26 -20.21 -0.13 3.90
CA PRO A 26 -20.51 0.69 2.73
C PRO A 26 -21.71 0.14 1.97
N ARG A 27 -22.61 0.99 1.50
CA ARG A 27 -23.78 0.56 0.69
C ARG A 27 -23.48 0.57 -0.81
N PHE A 28 -22.61 1.48 -1.25
CA PHE A 28 -22.37 1.76 -2.66
C PHE A 28 -20.94 1.44 -3.06
N ALA A 29 -20.81 1.02 -4.32
CA ALA A 29 -19.55 1.00 -5.04
C ALA A 29 -19.76 1.57 -6.44
N LEU A 30 -18.71 2.12 -7.02
CA LEU A 30 -18.64 2.45 -8.43
C LEU A 30 -18.09 1.23 -9.17
N GLU A 31 -18.77 0.81 -10.22
CA GLU A 31 -18.27 -0.08 -11.26
C GLU A 31 -17.82 0.80 -12.43
N ILE A 32 -16.51 0.87 -12.66
CA ILE A 32 -15.87 1.70 -13.68
C ILE A 32 -15.45 0.80 -14.82
N SER A 33 -16.00 1.05 -16.00
CA SER A 33 -15.66 0.33 -17.23
C SER A 33 -15.44 1.30 -18.37
N GLU A 34 -14.70 0.88 -19.37
CA GLU A 34 -14.55 1.64 -20.62
C GLU A 34 -15.68 1.32 -21.58
N ALA A 35 -16.06 2.28 -22.41
CA ALA A 35 -17.20 2.12 -23.32
C ALA A 35 -16.96 1.06 -24.42
N GLU A 36 -15.70 0.75 -24.77
CA GLU A 36 -15.39 -0.04 -25.97
C GLU A 36 -14.53 -1.32 -25.77
N ASP A 37 -14.04 -1.68 -24.57
CA ASP A 37 -13.03 -2.75 -24.46
C ASP A 37 -13.26 -3.82 -23.39
N GLY A 38 -12.74 -5.02 -23.67
CA GLY A 38 -12.90 -6.28 -22.91
C GLY A 38 -12.08 -6.40 -21.62
N PHE A 39 -11.76 -5.28 -20.97
CA PHE A 39 -11.14 -5.29 -19.65
C PHE A 39 -12.21 -5.56 -18.57
N PRO A 40 -11.85 -6.27 -17.48
CA PRO A 40 -12.76 -6.40 -16.35
C PRO A 40 -13.03 -5.03 -15.72
N PRO A 41 -14.24 -4.77 -15.23
CA PRO A 41 -14.56 -3.50 -14.58
C PRO A 41 -13.77 -3.34 -13.28
N HIS A 42 -13.42 -2.10 -12.97
CA HIS A 42 -12.77 -1.72 -11.72
C HIS A 42 -13.79 -1.25 -10.70
N PHE A 43 -13.59 -1.61 -9.42
CA PHE A 43 -14.52 -1.26 -8.35
C PHE A 43 -13.91 -0.27 -7.35
N VAL A 44 -14.70 0.73 -6.97
CA VAL A 44 -14.39 1.67 -5.87
C VAL A 44 -15.48 1.60 -4.83
N ILE A 45 -15.17 1.11 -3.63
CA ILE A 45 -16.08 1.12 -2.49
C ILE A 45 -16.23 2.56 -1.98
N VAL A 46 -17.46 3.01 -1.76
CA VAL A 46 -17.76 4.36 -1.24
C VAL A 46 -18.22 4.26 0.22
N PRO A 47 -17.34 4.54 1.20
CA PRO A 47 -17.73 4.62 2.60
C PRO A 47 -18.70 5.79 2.84
N GLU A 48 -19.43 5.75 3.95
CA GLU A 48 -20.30 6.86 4.38
C GLU A 48 -19.56 8.21 4.51
N GLY A 49 -18.27 8.16 4.87
CA GLY A 49 -17.40 9.34 4.94
C GLY A 49 -16.90 9.87 3.59
N GLY A 50 -17.23 9.19 2.48
CA GLY A 50 -16.70 9.45 1.15
C GLY A 50 -15.34 8.81 0.89
N VAL A 51 -14.88 8.90 -0.35
CA VAL A 51 -13.60 8.38 -0.82
C VAL A 51 -13.04 9.23 -1.95
N ASP A 52 -11.73 9.39 -1.95
CA ASP A 52 -10.97 9.98 -3.05
C ASP A 52 -10.18 8.86 -3.74
N SER A 53 -10.36 8.67 -5.03
CA SER A 53 -9.64 7.65 -5.82
C SER A 53 -8.94 8.30 -7.00
N THR A 54 -7.69 7.93 -7.25
CA THR A 54 -6.88 8.43 -8.36
C THR A 54 -6.41 7.28 -9.23
N PHE A 55 -6.59 7.42 -10.54
CA PHE A 55 -6.25 6.44 -11.56
C PHE A 55 -5.24 7.02 -12.54
N ARG A 56 -4.22 6.25 -12.90
CA ARG A 56 -3.04 6.71 -13.66
C ARG A 56 -2.67 5.73 -14.76
N GLY A 57 -2.29 6.27 -15.91
CA GLY A 57 -1.71 5.50 -17.02
C GLY A 57 -2.54 4.27 -17.41
N HIS A 58 -1.88 3.27 -18.00
CA HIS A 58 -2.50 1.98 -18.28
C HIS A 58 -2.71 1.19 -16.98
N PRO A 59 -3.86 0.51 -16.76
CA PRO A 59 -4.94 0.25 -17.71
C PRO A 59 -6.12 1.25 -17.68
N PHE A 60 -5.95 2.45 -17.11
CA PHE A 60 -7.09 3.34 -16.81
C PHE A 60 -7.25 4.51 -17.77
N LEU A 61 -6.16 4.97 -18.37
CA LEU A 61 -6.13 6.13 -19.26
C LEU A 61 -5.77 5.67 -20.67
N HIS A 62 -6.79 5.34 -21.45
CA HIS A 62 -6.62 4.99 -22.85
C HIS A 62 -6.86 6.22 -23.75
N PRO A 63 -5.91 6.53 -24.65
CA PRO A 63 -6.10 7.59 -25.62
C PRO A 63 -7.15 7.19 -26.65
N LEU A 64 -7.95 8.16 -27.09
CA LEU A 64 -8.81 7.99 -28.26
C LEU A 64 -7.95 7.69 -29.49
N ARG A 65 -8.35 6.69 -30.28
CA ARG A 65 -7.61 6.30 -31.49
C ARG A 65 -7.42 7.50 -32.41
N GLY A 66 -6.17 7.73 -32.84
CA GLY A 66 -5.80 8.79 -33.77
C GLY A 66 -5.57 10.18 -33.16
N HIS A 67 -5.54 10.31 -31.83
CA HIS A 67 -5.11 11.54 -31.14
C HIS A 67 -3.65 11.46 -30.71
N ASP A 68 -2.79 12.34 -31.26
CA ASP A 68 -1.45 12.61 -30.76
C ASP A 68 -1.50 13.82 -29.81
N ILE A 69 -1.31 13.59 -28.51
CA ILE A 69 -1.35 14.64 -27.48
C ILE A 69 0.08 15.05 -27.13
N ARG A 70 0.37 16.36 -27.11
CA ARG A 70 1.67 16.88 -26.66
C ARG A 70 1.92 16.56 -25.18
N ASP A 71 3.15 16.22 -24.81
CA ASP A 71 3.49 15.71 -23.47
C ASP A 71 3.07 16.61 -22.29
N SER A 72 3.10 17.94 -22.46
CA SER A 72 2.71 18.89 -21.40
C SER A 72 1.20 19.05 -21.22
N GLU A 73 0.41 18.66 -22.23
CA GLU A 73 -1.06 18.70 -22.23
C GLU A 73 -1.66 17.31 -22.07
N LYS A 74 -0.82 16.29 -21.88
CA LYS A 74 -1.24 14.91 -21.78
C LYS A 74 -1.96 14.69 -20.43
N PRO A 75 -3.20 14.18 -20.45
CA PRO A 75 -3.85 13.68 -19.26
C PRO A 75 -2.99 12.59 -18.61
N SER A 76 -2.71 12.74 -17.32
CA SER A 76 -1.81 11.86 -16.58
C SER A 76 -2.50 11.13 -15.44
N ALA A 77 -3.57 11.69 -14.90
CA ALA A 77 -4.43 11.03 -13.92
C ALA A 77 -5.89 11.49 -14.01
N ILE A 78 -6.81 10.63 -13.55
CA ILE A 78 -8.19 10.99 -13.24
C ILE A 78 -8.40 10.80 -11.75
N LYS A 79 -9.00 11.79 -11.09
CA LYS A 79 -9.44 11.72 -9.71
C LYS A 79 -10.96 11.71 -9.65
N LEU A 80 -11.49 10.77 -8.88
CA LEU A 80 -12.90 10.72 -8.49
C LEU A 80 -12.99 11.05 -6.99
N VAL A 81 -13.73 12.09 -6.66
CA VAL A 81 -14.14 12.40 -5.29
C VAL A 81 -15.58 11.96 -5.15
N CYS A 82 -15.83 10.95 -4.33
CA CYS A 82 -17.13 10.31 -4.18
C CYS A 82 -17.67 10.51 -2.76
N LYS A 83 -18.95 10.85 -2.65
CA LYS A 83 -19.63 11.02 -1.36
C LYS A 83 -21.03 10.41 -1.42
N VAL A 84 -21.43 9.75 -0.34
CA VAL A 84 -22.82 9.28 -0.18
C VAL A 84 -23.71 10.49 0.10
N ASP A 85 -24.75 10.67 -0.71
CA ASP A 85 -25.79 11.68 -0.51
C ASP A 85 -27.17 11.03 -0.58
N GLY A 86 -27.79 10.79 0.58
CA GLY A 86 -29.09 10.13 0.65
C GLY A 86 -29.04 8.72 0.08
N ASP A 87 -29.72 8.47 -1.04
CA ASP A 87 -29.75 7.23 -1.84
C ASP A 87 -28.96 7.32 -3.15
N ALA A 88 -28.21 8.42 -3.35
CA ALA A 88 -27.31 8.65 -4.47
C ALA A 88 -25.84 8.67 -4.01
N VAL A 89 -24.95 8.67 -5.00
CA VAL A 89 -23.52 8.94 -4.82
C VAL A 89 -23.16 10.19 -5.61
N GLU A 90 -22.77 11.26 -4.93
CA GLU A 90 -22.20 12.43 -5.57
C GLU A 90 -20.76 12.09 -6.01
N ILE A 91 -20.48 12.22 -7.30
CA ILE A 91 -19.18 11.98 -7.92
C ILE A 91 -18.70 13.27 -8.56
N THR A 92 -17.57 13.80 -8.12
CA THR A 92 -16.85 14.87 -8.83
C THR A 92 -15.62 14.28 -9.48
N ALA A 93 -15.55 14.39 -10.81
CA ALA A 93 -14.44 13.89 -11.62
C ALA A 93 -13.55 15.04 -12.09
N SER A 94 -12.23 14.85 -11.93
CA SER A 94 -11.20 15.81 -12.37
C SER A 94 -10.06 15.10 -13.07
N VAL A 95 -9.51 15.73 -14.10
CA VAL A 95 -8.32 15.26 -14.84
C VAL A 95 -7.12 16.10 -14.46
N PHE A 96 -5.98 15.44 -14.24
CA PHE A 96 -4.69 16.07 -14.00
C PHE A 96 -3.82 15.97 -15.26
N PHE A 97 -3.00 17.00 -15.48
CA PHE A 97 -2.15 17.12 -16.65
C PHE A 97 -0.66 17.22 -16.29
N GLY A 98 0.18 16.86 -17.26
CA GLY A 98 1.62 16.94 -17.17
C GLY A 98 2.26 15.70 -16.54
N PRO A 99 3.61 15.62 -16.54
CA PRO A 99 4.32 14.46 -16.05
C PRO A 99 4.07 14.30 -14.56
N LEU A 100 3.60 13.11 -14.18
CA LEU A 100 3.55 12.70 -12.79
C LEU A 100 4.83 11.95 -12.45
N GLY A 101 5.43 12.25 -11.31
CA GLY A 101 6.55 11.53 -10.74
C GLY A 101 6.18 10.07 -10.45
N LYS A 102 7.20 9.20 -10.42
CA LYS A 102 7.05 7.76 -10.11
C LYS A 102 6.53 7.50 -8.68
N THR A 103 6.50 8.52 -7.83
CA THR A 103 6.19 8.44 -6.38
C THR A 103 4.90 9.16 -6.02
N ASP A 104 4.11 9.58 -7.02
CA ASP A 104 2.97 10.45 -6.82
C ASP A 104 1.68 9.70 -6.39
N ASP A 105 1.77 8.65 -5.59
CA ASP A 105 0.63 7.77 -5.29
C ASP A 105 -0.30 8.28 -4.17
N THR A 106 -0.08 9.49 -3.65
CA THR A 106 -0.88 10.07 -2.57
C THR A 106 -1.70 11.29 -3.03
N PRO A 107 -2.78 11.66 -2.32
CA PRO A 107 -3.50 12.91 -2.58
C PRO A 107 -2.61 14.17 -2.48
N LEU A 108 -1.55 14.11 -1.65
CA LEU A 108 -0.58 15.20 -1.45
C LEU A 108 0.33 15.40 -2.66
N SER A 109 0.70 14.32 -3.36
CA SER A 109 1.58 14.41 -4.53
C SER A 109 0.91 14.95 -5.79
N LEU A 110 -0.41 15.13 -5.79
CA LEU A 110 -1.13 15.84 -6.86
C LEU A 110 -1.28 17.34 -6.59
N GLN A 111 -0.87 17.82 -5.41
CA GLN A 111 -1.04 19.21 -5.03
C GLN A 111 -0.13 20.12 -5.90
N GLY A 112 -0.77 21.04 -6.64
CA GLY A 112 -0.06 21.96 -7.54
C GLY A 112 0.03 21.49 -8.99
N HIS A 113 -0.39 20.27 -9.32
CA HIS A 113 -0.55 19.86 -10.71
C HIS A 113 -1.72 20.60 -11.37
N PRO A 114 -1.60 21.00 -12.65
CA PRO A 114 -2.73 21.51 -13.41
C PRO A 114 -3.86 20.47 -13.42
N GLN A 115 -5.06 20.89 -13.03
CA GLN A 115 -6.24 20.03 -13.01
C GLN A 115 -7.43 20.74 -13.65
N GLN A 116 -8.29 19.96 -14.29
CA GLN A 116 -9.56 20.40 -14.85
C GLN A 116 -10.68 19.51 -14.30
N LYS A 117 -11.66 20.11 -13.64
CA LYS A 117 -12.91 19.42 -13.31
C LYS A 117 -13.66 19.13 -14.62
N ILE A 118 -13.99 17.87 -14.85
CA ILE A 118 -14.71 17.43 -16.05
C ILE A 118 -16.20 17.23 -15.78
N GLY A 119 -16.61 16.99 -14.53
CA GLY A 119 -18.04 16.89 -14.22
C GLY A 119 -18.34 16.69 -12.74
N THR A 120 -19.62 16.88 -12.41
CA THR A 120 -20.23 16.43 -11.14
C THR A 120 -21.53 15.71 -11.48
N TYR A 121 -21.71 14.54 -10.89
CA TYR A 121 -22.83 13.64 -11.15
C TYR A 121 -23.39 13.12 -9.83
N SER A 122 -24.68 12.79 -9.80
CA SER A 122 -25.32 12.19 -8.62
C SER A 122 -26.18 10.97 -8.99
N PRO A 123 -25.59 9.89 -9.56
CA PRO A 123 -26.33 8.67 -9.87
C PRO A 123 -26.81 7.93 -8.61
N HIS A 124 -27.97 7.30 -8.72
CA HIS A 124 -28.55 6.39 -7.73
C HIS A 124 -28.13 4.94 -8.00
N LEU A 125 -28.50 4.04 -7.08
CA LEU A 125 -28.22 2.61 -7.23
C LEU A 125 -28.73 2.06 -8.57
N ASN A 126 -27.84 1.34 -9.27
CA ASN A 126 -28.02 0.76 -10.61
C ASN A 126 -28.09 1.76 -11.77
N GLU A 127 -27.96 3.06 -11.51
CA GLU A 127 -27.81 4.06 -12.57
C GLU A 127 -26.36 4.09 -13.08
N SER A 128 -26.23 4.44 -14.36
CA SER A 128 -24.94 4.62 -15.04
C SER A 128 -24.81 6.04 -15.55
N ILE A 129 -23.58 6.57 -15.49
CA ILE A 129 -23.18 7.82 -16.13
C ILE A 129 -22.03 7.52 -17.10
N VAL A 130 -21.89 8.34 -18.14
CA VAL A 130 -20.76 8.30 -19.06
C VAL A 130 -20.05 9.64 -18.98
N LEU A 131 -18.72 9.60 -18.77
CA LEU A 131 -17.87 10.79 -18.69
C LEU A 131 -17.47 11.26 -20.09
N HIS A 132 -18.43 11.77 -20.88
CA HIS A 132 -18.19 12.22 -22.27
C HIS A 132 -17.16 13.35 -22.37
N GLU A 133 -16.98 14.13 -21.31
CA GLU A 133 -16.01 15.22 -21.23
C GLU A 133 -14.56 14.72 -21.37
N MET A 134 -14.31 13.43 -21.13
CA MET A 134 -13.01 12.79 -21.36
C MET A 134 -12.61 12.81 -22.85
N GLU A 135 -13.57 12.78 -23.78
CA GLU A 135 -13.29 12.78 -25.22
C GLU A 135 -12.62 14.08 -25.66
N GLN A 136 -13.02 15.21 -25.06
CA GLN A 136 -12.46 16.53 -25.32
C GLN A 136 -10.99 16.62 -24.92
N LEU A 137 -10.55 15.71 -24.05
CA LEU A 137 -9.18 15.58 -23.57
C LEU A 137 -8.41 14.46 -24.32
N GLY A 138 -9.00 13.89 -25.37
CA GLY A 138 -8.40 12.81 -26.15
C GLY A 138 -8.38 11.46 -25.43
N LEU A 139 -9.25 11.23 -24.44
CA LEU A 139 -9.36 9.98 -23.69
C LEU A 139 -10.65 9.23 -24.02
N GLN A 140 -10.61 7.90 -23.97
CA GLN A 140 -11.81 7.07 -24.08
C GLN A 140 -12.74 7.30 -22.87
N PRO A 141 -14.04 7.55 -23.06
CA PRO A 141 -14.98 7.76 -21.95
C PRO A 141 -15.08 6.57 -21.02
N TRP A 142 -15.16 6.87 -19.73
CA TRP A 142 -15.59 5.90 -18.73
C TRP A 142 -17.10 5.86 -18.61
N THR A 143 -17.62 4.65 -18.48
CA THR A 143 -18.94 4.39 -17.93
C THR A 143 -18.78 4.06 -16.45
N ILE A 144 -19.48 4.80 -15.59
CA ILE A 144 -19.52 4.55 -14.15
C ILE A 144 -20.94 4.13 -13.78
N LYS A 145 -21.09 2.92 -13.24
CA LYS A 145 -22.36 2.42 -12.72
C LYS A 145 -22.31 2.34 -11.20
N ILE A 146 -23.36 2.82 -10.52
CA ILE A 146 -23.48 2.63 -9.08
C ILE A 146 -24.03 1.24 -8.82
N VAL A 147 -23.30 0.47 -8.03
CA VAL A 147 -23.69 -0.89 -7.65
C VAL A 147 -23.69 -1.03 -6.14
N ASN A 148 -24.30 -2.12 -5.66
CA ASN A 148 -24.21 -2.48 -4.25
C ASN A 148 -22.76 -2.84 -3.90
N ALA A 149 -22.24 -2.35 -2.77
CA ALA A 149 -20.85 -2.61 -2.36
C ALA A 149 -20.61 -4.08 -2.00
N GLN A 150 -21.63 -4.76 -1.48
CA GLN A 150 -21.61 -6.16 -1.14
C GLN A 150 -21.83 -7.04 -2.38
N LEU A 151 -21.19 -8.20 -2.39
CA LEU A 151 -21.48 -9.23 -3.37
C LEU A 151 -22.83 -9.88 -3.04
N PRO A 152 -23.74 -10.09 -4.03
CA PRO A 152 -25.04 -10.70 -3.78
C PRO A 152 -24.95 -12.12 -3.19
N ASN A 153 -23.98 -12.90 -3.66
CA ASN A 153 -23.71 -14.27 -3.21
C ASN A 153 -22.19 -14.44 -3.11
N PRO A 154 -21.56 -14.04 -1.99
CA PRO A 154 -20.16 -14.33 -1.82
C PRO A 154 -19.98 -15.85 -1.73
N GLY A 155 -19.19 -16.42 -2.63
CA GLY A 155 -18.76 -17.81 -2.51
C GLY A 155 -18.03 -18.03 -1.18
N THR A 156 -17.95 -19.27 -0.72
CA THR A 156 -17.06 -19.61 0.39
C THR A 156 -15.62 -19.51 -0.10
N LEU A 157 -14.77 -18.76 0.62
CA LEU A 157 -13.33 -18.71 0.35
C LEU A 157 -12.67 -19.99 0.91
N PRO A 158 -12.14 -20.87 0.05
CA PRO A 158 -11.35 -22.00 0.51
C PRO A 158 -10.17 -21.50 1.34
N THR A 159 -10.06 -21.97 2.57
CA THR A 159 -9.06 -21.53 3.54
C THR A 159 -8.19 -22.70 3.96
N VAL A 160 -6.88 -22.59 3.76
CA VAL A 160 -5.87 -23.53 4.25
C VAL A 160 -4.90 -22.77 5.15
N ASN A 161 -4.57 -23.35 6.29
CA ASN A 161 -3.65 -22.74 7.25
C ASN A 161 -2.48 -23.71 7.52
N GLU A 162 -1.28 -23.33 7.10
CA GLU A 162 -0.04 -24.06 7.36
C GLU A 162 0.73 -23.50 8.57
N VAL A 163 0.18 -22.45 9.22
CA VAL A 163 0.78 -21.72 10.34
C VAL A 163 -0.14 -21.83 11.57
N PRO A 164 -0.03 -22.90 12.37
CA PRO A 164 -0.99 -23.20 13.44
C PRO A 164 -1.02 -22.16 14.56
N SER A 165 0.06 -21.40 14.77
CA SER A 165 0.11 -20.32 15.75
C SER A 165 -0.64 -19.05 15.32
N ILE A 166 -1.13 -18.97 14.08
CA ILE A 166 -1.89 -17.83 13.57
C ILE A 166 -3.28 -18.30 13.15
N GLN A 167 -4.31 -17.66 13.65
CA GLN A 167 -5.70 -17.96 13.31
C GLN A 167 -6.23 -16.95 12.30
N PRO A 168 -6.56 -17.38 11.07
CA PRO A 168 -7.26 -16.53 10.11
C PRO A 168 -8.76 -16.43 10.44
N GLU A 169 -9.31 -15.24 10.28
CA GLU A 169 -10.74 -14.95 10.40
C GLU A 169 -11.20 -14.11 9.19
N ILE A 170 -12.21 -14.59 8.47
CA ILE A 170 -12.82 -13.83 7.36
C ILE A 170 -13.84 -12.87 7.97
N LEU A 171 -13.53 -11.58 7.95
CA LEU A 171 -14.36 -10.52 8.51
C LEU A 171 -15.51 -10.11 7.58
N GLY A 172 -15.33 -10.34 6.29
CA GLY A 172 -16.33 -10.01 5.28
C GLY A 172 -15.74 -9.99 3.88
N VAL A 173 -16.61 -9.73 2.91
CA VAL A 173 -16.24 -9.66 1.50
C VAL A 173 -17.08 -8.61 0.80
N ASP A 174 -16.43 -7.80 -0.01
CA ASP A 174 -17.02 -6.77 -0.84
C ASP A 174 -16.47 -6.90 -2.27
N ARG A 175 -16.83 -5.96 -3.15
CA ARG A 175 -16.35 -5.96 -4.54
C ARG A 175 -14.84 -5.73 -4.70
N ASN A 176 -14.15 -5.33 -3.63
CA ASN A 176 -12.70 -5.17 -3.60
C ASN A 176 -11.99 -6.37 -2.96
N GLY A 177 -12.71 -7.48 -2.69
CA GLY A 177 -12.14 -8.72 -2.18
C GLY A 177 -12.50 -9.02 -0.72
N TYR A 178 -11.73 -9.92 -0.11
CA TYR A 178 -11.98 -10.39 1.25
C TYR A 178 -11.21 -9.56 2.27
N ARG A 179 -11.88 -9.20 3.37
CA ARG A 179 -11.23 -8.66 4.56
C ARG A 179 -10.91 -9.81 5.50
N ILE A 180 -9.63 -9.96 5.82
CA ILE A 180 -9.14 -11.08 6.64
C ILE A 180 -8.38 -10.50 7.83
N ALA A 181 -8.68 -11.02 9.03
CA ALA A 181 -7.86 -10.79 10.22
C ALA A 181 -6.98 -12.01 10.47
N LEU A 182 -5.70 -11.77 10.75
CA LEU A 182 -4.76 -12.77 11.25
C LEU A 182 -4.54 -12.53 12.74
N ARG A 183 -5.02 -13.44 13.58
CA ARG A 183 -4.81 -13.39 15.02
C ARG A 183 -3.59 -14.21 15.41
N ASN A 184 -2.59 -13.57 16.00
CA ASN A 184 -1.43 -14.26 16.55
C ASN A 184 -1.81 -14.94 17.87
N LEU A 185 -1.76 -16.27 17.94
CA LEU A 185 -2.06 -17.04 19.15
C LEU A 185 -0.81 -17.28 20.02
N SER A 186 0.38 -17.03 19.48
CA SER A 186 1.65 -17.25 20.17
C SER A 186 2.05 -16.09 21.08
N SER A 187 3.04 -16.35 21.93
CA SER A 187 3.75 -15.32 22.70
C SER A 187 4.85 -14.61 21.91
N GLN A 188 5.12 -15.03 20.67
CA GLN A 188 6.16 -14.46 19.82
C GLN A 188 5.56 -13.45 18.84
N PRO A 189 6.14 -12.25 18.68
CA PRO A 189 5.68 -11.31 17.68
C PRO A 189 5.97 -11.82 16.25
N VAL A 190 5.00 -11.66 15.36
CA VAL A 190 5.13 -11.95 13.93
C VAL A 190 5.69 -10.71 13.24
N SER A 191 6.75 -10.87 12.46
CA SER A 191 7.36 -9.80 11.66
C SER A 191 6.85 -9.79 10.22
N ALA A 192 6.49 -10.95 9.66
CA ALA A 192 5.97 -11.05 8.29
C ALA A 192 5.14 -12.32 8.08
N PHE A 193 4.27 -12.32 7.07
CA PHE A 193 3.54 -13.49 6.63
C PHE A 193 3.41 -13.54 5.10
N LEU A 194 3.17 -14.73 4.56
CA LEU A 194 2.91 -14.97 3.14
C LEU A 194 1.62 -15.77 2.97
N VAL A 195 0.76 -15.28 2.08
CA VAL A 195 -0.49 -15.90 1.67
C VAL A 195 -0.39 -16.23 0.18
N GLU A 196 -0.75 -17.44 -0.21
CA GLU A 196 -1.06 -17.73 -1.60
C GLU A 196 -2.55 -17.52 -1.85
N GLU A 197 -2.87 -16.85 -2.96
CA GLU A 197 -4.23 -16.42 -3.27
C GLU A 197 -4.94 -17.37 -4.24
N SER A 198 -4.24 -18.40 -4.70
CA SER A 198 -4.72 -19.40 -5.65
C SER A 198 -4.09 -20.77 -5.42
N PHE A 199 -4.84 -21.83 -5.71
CA PHE A 199 -4.34 -23.22 -5.61
C PHE A 199 -3.33 -23.59 -6.71
N ASP A 200 -3.21 -22.81 -7.77
CA ASP A 200 -2.23 -23.01 -8.82
C ASP A 200 -0.87 -22.36 -8.49
N HIS A 201 -0.73 -21.76 -7.30
CA HIS A 201 0.50 -21.15 -6.78
C HIS A 201 1.06 -20.01 -7.65
N ASN A 202 0.21 -19.41 -8.49
CA ASN A 202 0.63 -18.38 -9.46
C ASN A 202 0.51 -16.95 -8.92
N SER A 203 -0.18 -16.74 -7.79
CA SER A 203 -0.19 -15.45 -7.09
C SER A 203 0.03 -15.61 -5.59
N ASN A 204 0.76 -14.66 -5.02
CA ASN A 204 0.95 -14.55 -3.58
C ASN A 204 0.88 -13.10 -3.14
N PHE A 205 0.42 -12.92 -1.92
CA PHE A 205 0.46 -11.71 -1.16
C PHE A 205 1.42 -11.90 0.02
N GLN A 206 2.29 -10.93 0.24
CA GLN A 206 3.18 -10.91 1.41
C GLN A 206 3.08 -9.56 2.09
N GLU A 207 3.07 -9.59 3.42
CA GLU A 207 3.13 -8.39 4.23
C GLU A 207 4.16 -8.59 5.33
N GLY A 208 4.91 -7.54 5.63
CA GLY A 208 6.00 -7.58 6.58
C GLY A 208 6.31 -6.20 7.12
N ASN A 209 6.75 -6.18 8.38
CA ASN A 209 7.38 -5.02 8.97
C ASN A 209 8.88 -5.31 9.10
N ASP A 210 9.66 -4.89 8.10
CA ASP A 210 11.12 -5.11 8.05
C ASP A 210 11.86 -4.44 9.22
N ARG A 211 11.22 -3.47 9.91
CA ARG A 211 11.76 -2.69 11.03
C ARG A 211 11.25 -3.13 12.40
N GLY A 212 10.37 -4.13 12.50
CA GLY A 212 9.83 -4.52 13.79
C GLY A 212 8.71 -5.57 13.75
N VAL A 213 7.67 -5.30 14.53
CA VAL A 213 6.55 -6.22 14.74
C VAL A 213 5.40 -5.83 13.81
N LEU A 214 4.90 -6.80 13.04
CA LEU A 214 3.67 -6.67 12.27
C LEU A 214 2.46 -7.05 13.12
N ILE A 215 2.53 -8.22 13.77
CA ILE A 215 1.45 -8.72 14.66
C ILE A 215 2.05 -9.01 16.03
N ALA A 216 1.69 -8.18 17.02
CA ALA A 216 2.09 -8.39 18.40
C ALA A 216 1.53 -9.71 18.96
N PRO A 217 2.12 -10.27 20.03
CA PRO A 217 1.56 -11.43 20.72
C PRO A 217 0.09 -11.21 21.06
N HIS A 218 -0.76 -12.20 20.76
CA HIS A 218 -2.20 -12.16 21.03
C HIS A 218 -3.01 -11.05 20.32
N ALA A 219 -2.38 -10.27 19.43
CA ALA A 219 -3.03 -9.24 18.64
C ALA A 219 -3.56 -9.79 17.30
N SER A 220 -4.35 -8.97 16.62
CA SER A 220 -4.85 -9.24 15.27
C SER A 220 -4.33 -8.18 14.30
N HIS A 221 -4.10 -8.59 13.05
CA HIS A 221 -3.77 -7.71 11.94
C HIS A 221 -4.77 -7.92 10.81
N GLU A 222 -5.37 -6.82 10.34
CA GLU A 222 -6.34 -6.86 9.24
C GLU A 222 -5.65 -6.51 7.92
N PHE A 223 -5.92 -7.31 6.89
CA PHE A 223 -5.48 -7.02 5.53
C PHE A 223 -6.59 -7.37 4.52
N ARG A 224 -6.39 -6.98 3.26
CA ARG A 224 -7.30 -7.31 2.16
C ARG A 224 -6.65 -8.33 1.23
N LEU A 225 -7.38 -9.41 0.97
CA LEU A 225 -7.07 -10.38 -0.07
C LEU A 225 -7.82 -10.01 -1.34
N PHE A 226 -7.08 -9.61 -2.36
CA PHE A 226 -7.62 -9.23 -3.65
C PHE A 226 -7.74 -10.47 -4.53
N CYS A 227 -8.88 -11.13 -4.43
CA CYS A 227 -9.28 -12.09 -5.44
C CYS A 227 -9.69 -11.32 -6.69
N ASP A 228 -9.26 -11.73 -7.87
CA ASP A 228 -9.93 -11.31 -9.10
C ASP A 228 -11.33 -11.93 -9.12
N THR A 229 -12.25 -11.29 -8.41
CA THR A 229 -13.67 -11.66 -8.36
C THR A 229 -14.38 -11.18 -9.61
N SER A 230 -13.66 -10.73 -10.65
CA SER A 230 -14.26 -10.54 -11.95
C SER A 230 -14.60 -11.93 -12.51
N THR A 231 -15.73 -12.45 -12.05
CA THR A 231 -16.66 -13.17 -12.92
C THR A 231 -17.21 -12.19 -13.94
N SER A 232 -16.35 -11.47 -14.66
CA SER A 232 -16.70 -11.11 -16.02
C SER A 232 -16.67 -12.44 -16.74
N ALA A 233 -17.84 -13.07 -16.84
CA ALA A 233 -18.11 -13.89 -18.01
C ALA A 233 -17.78 -12.98 -19.19
N SER A 234 -16.54 -13.10 -19.71
CA SER A 234 -16.10 -12.30 -20.83
C SER A 234 -17.16 -12.45 -21.90
N LEU A 235 -17.80 -11.34 -22.29
CA LEU A 235 -18.75 -11.30 -23.40
C LEU A 235 -18.13 -11.80 -24.72
N SER A 236 -16.82 -12.09 -24.74
CA SER A 236 -16.04 -12.65 -25.84
C SER A 236 -15.65 -14.13 -25.71
N GLY A 237 -15.96 -14.82 -24.60
CA GLY A 237 -15.70 -16.27 -24.44
C GLY A 237 -14.24 -16.75 -24.55
N ILE A 238 -13.25 -15.84 -24.49
CA ILE A 238 -11.82 -16.18 -24.75
C ILE A 238 -10.91 -15.92 -23.52
N ALA A 239 -11.41 -15.41 -22.40
CA ALA A 239 -10.59 -15.29 -21.19
C ALA A 239 -10.53 -16.63 -20.42
N PRO A 240 -9.34 -17.10 -19.99
CA PRO A 240 -9.25 -18.26 -19.12
C PRO A 240 -10.07 -18.00 -17.85
N LYS A 241 -10.89 -18.98 -17.46
CA LYS A 241 -11.66 -18.96 -16.22
C LYS A 241 -10.69 -18.59 -15.08
N PRO A 242 -10.93 -17.51 -14.30
CA PRO A 242 -10.04 -17.16 -13.21
C PRO A 242 -9.92 -18.37 -12.28
N ALA A 243 -8.68 -18.69 -11.88
CA ALA A 243 -8.44 -19.72 -10.87
C ALA A 243 -9.32 -19.42 -9.65
N PRO A 244 -9.98 -20.42 -9.05
CA PRO A 244 -10.81 -20.16 -7.88
C PRO A 244 -9.92 -19.56 -6.79
N CYS A 245 -10.27 -18.35 -6.35
CA CYS A 245 -9.52 -17.68 -5.29
C CYS A 245 -9.50 -18.56 -4.04
N ALA A 246 -8.35 -18.60 -3.40
CA ALA A 246 -8.11 -19.33 -2.16
C ALA A 246 -7.36 -18.42 -1.19
N PHE A 247 -7.48 -18.72 0.10
CA PHE A 247 -6.59 -18.17 1.12
C PHE A 247 -5.76 -19.31 1.68
N ILE A 248 -4.47 -19.31 1.39
CA ILE A 248 -3.54 -20.31 1.92
C ILE A 248 -2.47 -19.56 2.73
N LEU A 249 -2.59 -19.56 4.06
CA LEU A 249 -1.55 -19.01 4.92
C LEU A 249 -0.35 -19.96 4.92
N LYS A 250 0.65 -19.64 4.09
CA LYS A 250 1.77 -20.52 3.78
C LYS A 250 2.88 -20.47 4.81
N ALA A 251 3.25 -19.28 5.25
CA ALA A 251 4.33 -19.12 6.21
C ALA A 251 4.17 -17.85 7.04
N ALA A 252 4.72 -17.89 8.25
CA ALA A 252 4.93 -16.72 9.08
C ALA A 252 6.37 -16.69 9.60
N LEU A 253 6.93 -15.48 9.63
CA LEU A 253 8.25 -15.19 10.18
C LEU A 253 8.05 -14.48 11.51
N PHE A 254 8.72 -14.97 12.56
CA PHE A 254 8.72 -14.32 13.88
C PHE A 254 9.92 -13.39 14.02
N ALA A 255 9.82 -12.43 14.94
CA ALA A 255 10.85 -11.41 15.12
C ALA A 255 12.20 -11.98 15.62
N ASP A 256 12.20 -13.14 16.29
CA ASP A 256 13.43 -13.84 16.71
C ASP A 256 14.12 -14.59 15.55
N GLY A 257 13.45 -14.64 14.40
CA GLY A 257 13.91 -15.30 13.19
C GLY A 257 13.51 -16.78 13.09
N SER A 258 12.73 -17.31 14.02
CA SER A 258 12.02 -18.57 13.80
C SER A 258 10.89 -18.39 12.76
N TYR A 259 10.35 -19.49 12.28
CA TYR A 259 9.24 -19.49 11.32
C TYR A 259 8.33 -20.70 11.54
N GLU A 260 7.11 -20.59 11.02
CA GLU A 260 6.15 -21.68 10.88
C GLU A 260 5.65 -21.75 9.43
N GLY A 261 5.20 -22.93 8.99
CA GLY A 261 4.71 -23.18 7.64
C GLY A 261 5.78 -23.63 6.65
N ASP A 262 5.59 -23.34 5.37
CA ASP A 262 6.47 -23.77 4.29
C ASP A 262 7.87 -23.11 4.37
N PRO A 263 8.97 -23.89 4.37
CA PRO A 263 10.33 -23.34 4.43
C PRO A 263 10.73 -22.45 3.25
N SER A 264 10.18 -22.66 2.05
CA SER A 264 10.52 -21.84 0.88
C SER A 264 9.83 -20.48 0.93
N ALA A 265 8.56 -20.45 1.35
CA ALA A 265 7.82 -19.23 1.64
C ALA A 265 8.49 -18.45 2.79
N ALA A 266 8.85 -19.13 3.89
CA ALA A 266 9.58 -18.51 5.00
C ALA A 266 10.95 -17.95 4.58
N ALA A 267 11.69 -18.67 3.73
CA ALA A 267 12.96 -18.17 3.17
C ALA A 267 12.75 -16.92 2.31
N THR A 268 11.66 -16.86 1.55
CA THR A 268 11.28 -15.69 0.72
C THR A 268 11.01 -14.46 1.59
N LEU A 269 10.27 -14.62 2.69
CA LEU A 269 10.04 -13.57 3.69
C LEU A 269 11.34 -13.11 4.36
N ALA A 270 12.16 -14.07 4.80
CA ALA A 270 13.44 -13.77 5.43
C ALA A 270 14.40 -13.05 4.48
N ALA A 271 14.41 -13.43 3.19
CA ALA A 271 15.24 -12.83 2.18
C ALA A 271 14.95 -11.34 1.98
N ARG A 272 13.66 -10.98 1.92
CA ARG A 272 13.21 -9.59 1.87
C ARG A 272 13.70 -8.81 3.09
N SER A 273 13.45 -9.32 4.29
CA SER A 273 13.81 -8.63 5.55
C SER A 273 15.32 -8.45 5.70
N ILE A 274 16.12 -9.48 5.41
CA ILE A 274 17.59 -9.41 5.46
C ILE A 274 18.09 -8.39 4.43
N ALA A 275 17.60 -8.44 3.18
CA ALA A 275 18.02 -7.50 2.15
C ALA A 275 17.64 -6.04 2.48
N ALA A 276 16.44 -5.82 3.03
CA ALA A 276 16.00 -4.51 3.50
C ALA A 276 16.89 -3.98 4.63
N GLN A 277 17.27 -4.82 5.59
CA GLN A 277 18.19 -4.45 6.68
C GLN A 277 19.59 -4.10 6.16
N PHE A 278 20.11 -4.86 5.18
CA PHE A 278 21.39 -4.56 4.53
C PHE A 278 21.35 -3.22 3.79
N SER A 279 20.31 -2.98 2.99
CA SER A 279 20.13 -1.71 2.26
C SER A 279 19.98 -0.54 3.23
N SER A 280 19.11 -0.70 4.24
CA SER A 280 18.88 0.30 5.29
C SER A 280 20.17 0.66 6.00
N ARG A 281 20.97 -0.33 6.43
CA ARG A 281 22.26 -0.06 7.10
C ARG A 281 23.20 0.78 6.24
N ARG A 282 23.36 0.42 4.96
CA ARG A 282 24.24 1.15 4.03
C ARG A 282 23.80 2.60 3.82
N VAL A 283 22.49 2.82 3.70
CA VAL A 283 21.90 4.17 3.57
C VAL A 283 22.14 4.99 4.83
N HIS A 284 21.80 4.47 6.01
CA HIS A 284 21.97 5.18 7.28
C HIS A 284 23.46 5.46 7.57
N GLU A 285 24.34 4.48 7.37
CA GLU A 285 25.80 4.68 7.55
C GLU A 285 26.34 5.81 6.67
N LEU A 286 25.93 5.88 5.39
CA LEU A 286 26.34 6.99 4.51
C LEU A 286 25.86 8.34 5.06
N ILE A 287 24.59 8.40 5.45
CA ILE A 287 23.94 9.65 5.86
C ILE A 287 24.51 10.12 7.19
N ASP A 288 24.60 9.24 8.18
CA ASP A 288 25.17 9.55 9.50
C ASP A 288 26.62 10.03 9.39
N ASN A 289 27.43 9.40 8.53
CA ASN A 289 28.81 9.82 8.28
C ASN A 289 28.88 11.26 7.73
N ILE A 290 27.99 11.63 6.81
CA ILE A 290 27.96 12.99 6.23
C ILE A 290 27.40 14.00 7.25
N LEU A 291 26.33 13.65 7.96
CA LEU A 291 25.68 14.54 8.92
C LEU A 291 26.54 14.82 10.15
N SER A 292 27.33 13.84 10.57
CA SER A 292 28.23 13.93 11.73
C SER A 292 29.57 14.62 11.43
N ASP A 293 29.87 14.91 10.16
CA ASP A 293 31.08 15.63 9.78
C ASP A 293 31.01 17.10 10.27
N ALA A 294 31.78 17.40 11.31
CA ALA A 294 31.83 18.73 11.91
C ALA A 294 32.58 19.76 11.06
N ALA A 295 33.34 19.32 10.04
CA ALA A 295 34.05 20.20 9.13
C ALA A 295 33.15 20.76 8.02
N LEU A 296 31.95 20.19 7.82
CA LEU A 296 31.01 20.58 6.79
C LEU A 296 29.85 21.41 7.38
N ASP A 297 29.51 22.50 6.70
CA ASP A 297 28.24 23.18 6.91
C ASP A 297 27.08 22.43 6.24
N ASP A 298 25.84 22.81 6.54
CA ASP A 298 24.65 22.13 6.02
C ASP A 298 24.55 22.18 4.49
N ALA A 299 25.02 23.25 3.85
CA ALA A 299 25.03 23.37 2.39
C ALA A 299 26.02 22.37 1.75
N SER A 300 27.18 22.18 2.37
CA SER A 300 28.18 21.21 1.93
C SER A 300 27.73 19.77 2.19
N LYS A 301 27.09 19.51 3.34
CA LYS A 301 26.46 18.21 3.66
C LYS A 301 25.39 17.85 2.65
N LEU A 302 24.49 18.78 2.34
CA LEU A 302 23.44 18.61 1.33
C LEU A 302 24.03 18.30 -0.05
N THR A 303 25.05 19.05 -0.47
CA THR A 303 25.73 18.83 -1.75
C THR A 303 26.37 17.45 -1.82
N ARG A 304 26.99 17.00 -0.72
CA ARG A 304 27.61 15.69 -0.62
C ARG A 304 26.57 14.57 -0.70
N LEU A 305 25.48 14.66 0.07
CA LEU A 305 24.37 13.70 0.03
C LEU A 305 23.77 13.56 -1.38
N ARG A 306 23.53 14.68 -2.09
CA ARG A 306 23.06 14.66 -3.48
C ARG A 306 23.98 13.89 -4.43
N SER A 307 25.28 13.91 -4.17
CA SER A 307 26.27 13.26 -5.03
C SER A 307 26.50 11.80 -4.69
N GLU A 308 26.42 11.44 -3.40
CA GLU A 308 26.81 10.11 -2.91
C GLU A 308 25.61 9.16 -2.80
N LEU A 309 24.44 9.65 -2.36
CA LEU A 309 23.26 8.82 -2.14
C LEU A 309 22.74 8.13 -3.41
N PRO A 310 22.66 8.79 -4.60
CA PRO A 310 22.25 8.12 -5.83
C PRO A 310 23.24 7.05 -6.32
N ARG A 311 24.51 7.12 -5.87
CA ARG A 311 25.58 6.19 -6.27
C ARG A 311 25.66 4.95 -5.39
N LEU A 312 24.85 4.86 -4.33
CA LEU A 312 24.73 3.64 -3.55
C LEU A 312 24.27 2.49 -4.45
N SER A 313 25.06 1.42 -4.45
CA SER A 313 24.78 0.21 -5.23
C SER A 313 23.57 -0.52 -4.64
N GLU A 314 22.63 -0.87 -5.53
CA GLU A 314 21.46 -1.72 -5.25
C GLU A 314 21.72 -3.18 -5.62
N GLU A 315 22.98 -3.55 -5.85
CA GLU A 315 23.34 -4.93 -6.14
C GLU A 315 23.29 -5.76 -4.84
N PRO A 316 22.78 -7.01 -4.90
CA PRO A 316 22.78 -7.91 -3.76
C PRO A 316 24.19 -8.19 -3.25
N ASP A 317 24.42 -7.99 -1.96
CA ASP A 317 25.64 -8.48 -1.30
C ASP A 317 25.59 -10.02 -1.24
N PRO A 318 26.63 -10.75 -1.71
CA PRO A 318 26.70 -12.21 -1.60
C PRO A 318 26.43 -12.74 -0.18
N ALA A 319 26.78 -11.97 0.86
CA ALA A 319 26.53 -12.33 2.25
C ALA A 319 25.04 -12.51 2.59
N ILE A 320 24.13 -11.83 1.86
CA ILE A 320 22.68 -11.98 2.04
C ILE A 320 22.26 -13.42 1.71
N LEU A 321 22.70 -13.93 0.55
CA LEU A 321 22.35 -15.27 0.11
C LEU A 321 22.97 -16.34 1.02
N GLU A 322 24.22 -16.13 1.46
CA GLU A 322 24.85 -17.02 2.44
C GLU A 322 24.07 -17.07 3.76
N GLN A 323 23.62 -15.92 4.26
CA GLN A 323 22.83 -15.86 5.50
C GLN A 323 21.50 -16.62 5.37
N ILE A 324 20.83 -16.49 4.22
CA ILE A 324 19.59 -17.23 3.94
C ILE A 324 19.88 -18.73 3.86
N GLN A 325 20.91 -19.16 3.13
CA GLN A 325 21.27 -20.57 3.00
C GLN A 325 21.65 -21.22 4.34
N ARG A 326 22.33 -20.47 5.23
CA ARG A 326 22.63 -20.95 6.59
C ARG A 326 21.38 -21.12 7.44
N ARG A 327 20.38 -20.24 7.28
CA ARG A 327 19.12 -20.28 8.03
C ARG A 327 18.13 -21.30 7.47
N PHE A 328 18.21 -21.60 6.17
CA PHE A 328 17.35 -22.55 5.46
C PHE A 328 18.20 -23.59 4.70
N PRO A 329 18.88 -24.51 5.41
CA PRO A 329 19.86 -25.43 4.80
C PRO A 329 19.24 -26.47 3.85
N GLY A 330 17.91 -26.62 3.85
CA GLY A 330 17.15 -27.52 2.97
C GLY A 330 16.34 -26.82 1.88
N LEU A 331 16.60 -25.53 1.60
CA LEU A 331 15.82 -24.77 0.62
C LEU A 331 15.91 -25.44 -0.77
N PRO A 332 14.78 -25.91 -1.35
CA PRO A 332 14.79 -26.53 -2.66
C PRO A 332 15.19 -25.54 -3.75
N ALA A 333 15.78 -26.05 -4.83
CA ALA A 333 16.22 -25.22 -5.96
C ALA A 333 15.09 -24.38 -6.57
N ALA A 334 13.85 -24.89 -6.56
CA ALA A 334 12.67 -24.16 -7.00
C ALA A 334 12.40 -22.88 -6.17
N GLY A 335 12.70 -22.89 -4.87
CA GLY A 335 12.52 -21.72 -4.00
C GLY A 335 13.60 -20.64 -4.15
N LEU A 336 14.76 -20.97 -4.75
CA LEU A 336 15.85 -20.00 -4.94
C LEU A 336 15.49 -18.86 -5.90
N GLY A 337 14.62 -19.11 -6.87
CA GLY A 337 14.15 -18.08 -7.80
C GLY A 337 13.39 -16.97 -7.07
N SER A 338 12.40 -17.35 -6.25
CA SER A 338 11.61 -16.42 -5.43
C SER A 338 12.47 -15.67 -4.42
N VAL A 339 13.41 -16.36 -3.75
CA VAL A 339 14.35 -15.73 -2.83
C VAL A 339 15.16 -14.62 -3.51
N LYS A 340 15.73 -14.89 -4.70
CA LYS A 340 16.50 -13.88 -5.46
C LYS A 340 15.63 -12.70 -5.89
N ALA A 341 14.41 -12.97 -6.34
CA ALA A 341 13.45 -11.93 -6.70
C ALA A 341 13.13 -11.03 -5.49
N SER A 342 12.88 -11.63 -4.32
CA SER A 342 12.60 -10.89 -3.08
C SER A 342 13.78 -10.04 -2.63
N ILE A 343 15.02 -10.55 -2.72
CA ILE A 343 16.24 -9.76 -2.44
C ILE A 343 16.27 -8.53 -3.35
N ASN A 344 16.17 -8.71 -4.66
CA ASN A 344 16.25 -7.61 -5.62
C ASN A 344 15.15 -6.56 -5.38
N SER A 345 13.93 -6.98 -5.06
CA SER A 345 12.81 -6.07 -4.78
C SER A 345 13.00 -5.23 -3.51
N ALA A 346 13.80 -5.72 -2.55
CA ALA A 346 13.96 -5.10 -1.23
C ALA A 346 15.13 -4.10 -1.15
N LEU A 347 16.01 -4.03 -2.15
CA LEU A 347 17.23 -3.21 -2.09
C LEU A 347 16.98 -1.74 -2.44
N ALA A 348 16.09 -1.45 -3.41
CA ALA A 348 15.83 -0.10 -3.88
C ALA A 348 15.02 0.82 -2.94
N PRO A 349 13.99 0.33 -2.19
CA PRO A 349 13.08 1.21 -1.46
C PRO A 349 13.72 2.14 -0.42
N GLU A 350 14.74 1.68 0.31
CA GLU A 350 15.43 2.50 1.32
C GLU A 350 16.20 3.67 0.68
N LYS A 351 16.92 3.43 -0.42
CA LYS A 351 17.59 4.51 -1.17
C LYS A 351 16.58 5.51 -1.71
N GLN A 352 15.48 5.03 -2.29
CA GLN A 352 14.44 5.90 -2.84
C GLN A 352 13.79 6.77 -1.75
N ARG A 353 13.50 6.20 -0.57
CA ARG A 353 12.99 6.98 0.57
C ARG A 353 13.96 8.06 1.01
N ALA A 354 15.24 7.75 1.14
CA ALA A 354 16.24 8.75 1.54
C ALA A 354 16.38 9.87 0.49
N LEU A 355 16.26 9.56 -0.81
CA LEU A 355 16.26 10.57 -1.88
C LEU A 355 15.02 11.48 -1.77
N LEU A 356 13.84 10.91 -1.53
CA LEU A 356 12.62 11.67 -1.33
C LEU A 356 12.70 12.60 -0.11
N ALA A 357 13.22 12.09 1.00
CA ALA A 357 13.45 12.90 2.20
C ALA A 357 14.36 14.10 1.87
N LEU A 358 15.41 13.90 1.09
CA LEU A 358 16.29 14.98 0.67
C LEU A 358 15.55 16.04 -0.16
N GLU A 359 14.69 15.61 -1.10
CA GLU A 359 13.85 16.52 -1.90
C GLU A 359 12.85 17.30 -1.04
N GLU A 360 12.27 16.68 -0.01
CA GLU A 360 11.34 17.34 0.93
C GLU A 360 12.05 18.44 1.72
N PHE A 361 13.25 18.16 2.26
CA PHE A 361 14.05 19.17 2.96
C PHE A 361 14.34 20.39 2.07
N GLU A 362 14.65 20.17 0.80
CA GLU A 362 15.00 21.23 -0.14
C GLU A 362 13.83 22.15 -0.50
N LYS A 363 12.61 21.64 -0.42
CA LYS A 363 11.37 22.38 -0.68
C LYS A 363 10.94 23.24 0.52
N LEU A 364 11.56 23.09 1.69
CA LEU A 364 11.21 23.89 2.87
C LEU A 364 11.47 25.40 2.65
N PRO A 365 10.56 26.28 3.09
CA PRO A 365 10.74 27.72 2.94
C PRO A 365 12.01 28.19 3.65
N LYS A 366 12.98 28.71 2.88
CA LYS A 366 14.23 29.27 3.40
C LYS A 366 14.07 30.62 4.10
N GLN A 367 12.84 31.15 4.19
CA GLN A 367 12.56 32.46 4.78
C GLN A 367 11.62 32.33 5.99
N GLY A 368 12.16 32.67 7.16
CA GLY A 368 11.38 33.00 8.36
C GLY A 368 11.26 31.88 9.39
N SER A 369 12.08 31.96 10.45
CA SER A 369 11.83 31.42 11.80
C SER A 369 11.94 29.92 12.12
N SER A 370 12.35 29.04 11.20
CA SER A 370 12.86 27.71 11.57
C SER A 370 14.11 27.33 10.78
N ASN A 371 15.28 27.85 11.17
CA ASN A 371 16.57 27.31 10.74
C ASN A 371 16.79 25.95 11.43
N ILE A 372 16.02 24.94 11.06
CA ILE A 372 16.30 23.57 11.44
C ILE A 372 17.51 23.12 10.63
N SER A 373 18.57 22.68 11.31
CA SER A 373 19.73 22.14 10.60
C SER A 373 19.34 20.86 9.86
N LEU A 374 20.07 20.53 8.79
CA LEU A 374 19.83 19.31 8.02
C LEU A 374 19.83 18.06 8.92
N ALA A 375 20.77 17.99 9.87
CA ALA A 375 20.84 16.88 10.82
C ALA A 375 19.66 16.83 11.81
N GLN A 376 19.13 17.99 12.23
CA GLN A 376 17.95 18.03 13.10
C GLN A 376 16.68 17.63 12.35
N TRP A 377 16.55 18.08 11.10
CA TRP A 377 15.43 17.72 10.24
C TRP A 377 15.45 16.22 9.93
N TRP A 378 16.60 15.69 9.53
CA TRP A 378 16.76 14.27 9.20
C TRP A 378 16.35 13.35 10.35
N ARG A 379 16.86 13.63 11.56
CA ARG A 379 16.50 12.87 12.76
C ARG A 379 15.02 13.01 13.15
N ALA A 380 14.38 14.11 12.79
CA ALA A 380 12.95 14.29 13.04
C ALA A 380 12.12 13.50 12.02
N TRP A 381 12.54 13.50 10.76
CA TRP A 381 11.96 12.70 9.69
C TRP A 381 12.03 11.20 10.02
N GLU A 382 13.21 10.69 10.42
CA GLU A 382 13.39 9.27 10.81
C GLU A 382 12.53 8.82 11.99
N ARG A 383 12.13 9.73 12.89
CA ARG A 383 11.30 9.42 14.07
C ARG A 383 9.80 9.47 13.80
N ASN A 384 9.39 10.14 12.74
CA ASN A 384 7.99 10.28 12.35
C ASN A 384 7.55 9.20 11.35
N GLU A 385 8.51 8.40 10.89
CA GLU A 385 8.35 7.08 10.24
C GLU A 385 8.29 5.97 11.29
#